data_AF-A0A4U1BXQ9-F1
#
_entry.id   AF-A0A4U1BXQ9-F1
#
_cell.length_a   1.000
_cell.length_b   1.000
_cell.length_c   1.000
_cell.angle_alpha   90.00
_cell.angle_beta   90.00
_cell.angle_gamma   90.00
#
_symmetry.space_group_name_H-M   'P 1'
#
loop_
_entity.id
_entity.type
_entity.pdbx_description
1 polymer ?
#
loop_
_entity_poly.entity_id
_entity_poly.type
_entity_poly.pdbx_seq_one_letter_code
_entity_poly.pdbx_strand_id
1 'polypeptide(L)' 'MANSTISMSKIRQILRMYSQGRSKLSIATHTGVSRNTVKNYINAFS' A
#
# COMPACT_ATOMS: atom_id res chain seq x y z
N MET A 1 -3.99 0.83 12.67
CA MET A 1 -5.15 -0.01 13.08
C MET A 1 -6.42 0.60 12.48
N ALA A 2 -7.55 -0.10 12.49
CA ALA A 2 -8.81 0.41 11.94
C ALA A 2 -9.03 1.87 12.37
N ASN A 3 -9.11 2.77 11.39
CA ASN A 3 -9.28 4.23 11.49
C ASN A 3 -8.01 5.11 11.55
N SER A 4 -6.80 4.56 11.48
CA SER A 4 -5.60 5.38 11.23
C SER A 4 -5.56 5.80 9.76
N THR A 5 -5.83 7.07 9.45
CA THR A 5 -5.67 7.63 8.11
C THR A 5 -4.21 7.51 7.69
N ILE A 6 -3.93 6.67 6.70
CA ILE A 6 -2.60 6.58 6.10
C ILE A 6 -2.36 7.88 5.34
N SER A 7 -1.17 8.45 5.52
CA SER A 7 -0.78 9.66 4.80
C SER A 7 -0.80 9.42 3.29
N MET A 8 -1.22 10.44 2.53
CA MET A 8 -1.24 10.36 1.07
C MET A 8 0.15 10.06 0.48
N SER A 9 1.23 10.46 1.16
CA SER A 9 2.61 10.09 0.81
C SER A 9 2.84 8.58 0.82
N LYS A 10 2.32 7.88 1.83
CA LYS A 10 2.45 6.42 1.96
C LYS A 10 1.54 5.69 0.99
N ILE A 11 0.35 6.21 0.68
CA ILE A 11 -0.51 5.70 -0.40
C ILE A 11 0.20 5.79 -1.75
N ARG A 12 0.78 6.95 -2.09
CA ARG A 12 1.57 7.12 -3.32
C ARG A 12 2.75 6.17 -3.37
N GLN A 13 3.41 5.91 -2.25
CA GLN A 13 4.52 4.95 -2.18
C GLN A 13 4.05 3.52 -2.50
N ILE A 14 2.89 3.10 -1.97
CA ILE A 14 2.27 1.80 -2.27
C ILE A 14 2.00 1.68 -3.77
N LEU A 15 1.32 2.67 -4.36
CA LEU A 15 0.95 2.65 -5.78
C LEU A 15 2.19 2.67 -6.69
N ARG A 16 3.20 3.48 -6.36
CA ARG A 16 4.45 3.53 -7.12
C ARG A 16 5.18 2.19 -7.12
N MET A 17 5.28 1.53 -5.97
CA MET A 17 5.90 0.21 -5.88
C MET A 17 5.10 -0.87 -6.60
N TYR A 18 3.76 -0.79 -6.56
CA TYR A 18 2.90 -1.70 -7.30
C TYR A 18 3.07 -1.54 -8.82
N SER A 19 3.12 -0.30 -9.32
CA SER A 19 3.41 0.01 -10.72
C SER A 19 4.79 -0.50 -11.17
N GLN A 20 5.75 -0.62 -10.26
CA GLN A 20 7.07 -1.23 -10.51
C GLN A 20 7.05 -2.78 -10.52
N GLY A 21 5.88 -3.40 -10.41
CA GLY A 21 5.73 -4.87 -10.41
C GLY A 21 6.08 -5.55 -9.08
N ARG A 22 6.22 -4.79 -7.97
CA ARG A 22 6.53 -5.39 -6.67
C ARG A 22 5.32 -6.17 -6.13
N SER A 23 5.60 -7.30 -5.49
CA SER A 23 4.55 -8.11 -4.85
C SER A 23 3.90 -7.38 -3.67
N LYS A 24 2.61 -7.64 -3.44
CA LYS A 24 1.84 -7.06 -2.32
C LYS A 24 2.49 -7.31 -0.94
N LEU A 25 3.20 -8.43 -0.79
CA LEU A 25 3.94 -8.77 0.44
C LEU A 25 5.20 -7.90 0.61
N SER A 26 5.96 -7.70 -0.47
CA SER A 26 7.14 -6.81 -0.47
C SER A 26 6.75 -5.36 -0.17
N ILE A 27 5.62 -4.90 -0.72
CA ILE A 27 5.09 -3.56 -0.45
C ILE A 27 4.70 -3.42 1.02
N ALA A 28 3.99 -4.41 1.57
CA ALA A 28 3.55 -4.41 2.97
C ALA A 28 4.74 -4.36 3.94
N THR A 29 5.74 -5.21 3.70
CA THR A 29 6.99 -5.24 4.51
C THR A 29 7.76 -3.94 4.39
N HIS A 30 7.84 -3.33 3.21
CA HIS A 30 8.58 -2.08 3.00
C HIS A 30 7.87 -0.84 3.57
N THR A 31 6.54 -0.80 3.53
CA THR A 31 5.75 0.37 4.00
C THR A 31 5.32 0.25 5.46
N GLY A 32 5.51 -0.93 6.07
CA GLY A 32 5.05 -1.23 7.42
C GLY A 32 3.53 -1.25 7.54
N VAL A 33 2.80 -1.39 6.42
CA VAL A 33 1.34 -1.51 6.43
C VAL A 33 0.93 -2.96 6.21
N SER A 34 -0.26 -3.32 6.69
CA SER A 34 -0.77 -4.68 6.49
C SER A 34 -0.98 -4.97 5.00
N ARG A 35 -0.82 -6.24 4.60
CA ARG A 35 -1.07 -6.68 3.22
C ARG A 35 -2.51 -6.42 2.78
N ASN A 36 -3.48 -6.47 3.70
CA ASN A 36 -4.87 -6.11 3.41
C ASN A 36 -5.02 -4.63 3.08
N THR A 37 -4.31 -3.78 3.80
CA THR A 37 -4.30 -2.34 3.54
C THR A 37 -3.70 -2.03 2.16
N VAL A 38 -2.57 -2.66 1.83
CA VAL A 38 -1.99 -2.60 0.48
C VAL A 38 -3.00 -3.03 -0.59
N LYS A 39 -3.69 -4.16 -0.37
CA LYS A 39 -4.72 -4.66 -1.28
C LYS A 39 -5.86 -3.67 -1.48
N ASN A 40 -6.39 -3.09 -0.40
CA ASN A 40 -7.48 -2.11 -0.48
C ASN A 40 -7.06 -0.87 -1.26
N TYR A 41 -5.87 -0.31 -0.98
CA TYR A 41 -5.40 0.89 -1.68
C TYR A 41 -5.02 0.63 -3.14
N ILE A 42 -4.51 -0.55 -3.47
CA ILE A 42 -4.31 -0.91 -4.88
C ILE A 42 -5.68 -0.98 -5.56
N ASN A 43 -6.64 -1.76 -5.05
CA ASN A 43 -7.96 -1.92 -5.67
C ASN A 43 -8.77 -0.61 -5.75
N ALA A 44 -8.55 0.35 -4.85
CA ALA A 44 -9.26 1.62 -4.85
C ALA A 44 -8.70 2.64 -5.86
N PHE A 45 -7.46 2.47 -6.33
CA PHE A 45 -6.74 3.47 -7.12
C PHE A 45 -6.06 2.90 -8.39
N SER A 46 -6.23 1.62 -8.69
CA SER A 46 -5.66 0.91 -9.86
C SER A 46 -6.73 0.06 -10.54
#